data_AF-A0A2N0HXM3-F1
#
_entry.id   AF-A0A2N0HXM3-F1
#
_cell.length_a   1.000
_cell.length_b   1.000
_cell.length_c   1.000
_cell.angle_alpha   90.00
_cell.angle_beta   90.00
_cell.angle_gamma   90.00
#
_symmetry.space_group_name_H-M   'P 1'
#
loop_
_entity.id
_entity.type
_entity.pdbx_description
1 polymer ?
#
loop_
_entity_poly.entity_id
_entity_poly.type
_entity_poly.pdbx_seq_one_letter_code
_entity_poly.pdbx_strand_id
1 'polypeptide(L)'
;MSKRDALTAALFNCQVKVLHESTATQFLLNGHVLDTAAFAKLTGAPDGSYMLPVITPGGDLEIEVAHDAIIETMQRTVQQGANGFQLVSNDILVIKKEFRGLGIAIRSFAIEAREAQRLGIAKIKALAAGKVGDEFSGWYLWVRAGFQADLDAAERALLAREAAPALRTAQTLHDLMRTQEGVNWWRSHGRGRQVEFDLAPASAHWDILNLYLAEKGVII
;
A
#
# COMPACT_ATOMS: atom_id res chain seq x y z
N MET A 1 15.79 -9.02 -21.56
CA MET A 1 15.02 -7.77 -21.63
C MET A 1 14.09 -7.73 -20.43
N SER A 2 14.04 -6.60 -19.71
CA SER A 2 13.25 -6.47 -18.49
C SER A 2 11.78 -6.81 -18.73
N LYS A 3 11.19 -7.69 -17.90
CA LYS A 3 9.76 -8.04 -17.96
C LYS A 3 8.84 -6.93 -17.43
N ARG A 4 9.40 -5.80 -16.94
CA ARG A 4 8.67 -4.70 -16.30
C ARG A 4 7.98 -3.82 -17.34
N ASP A 5 6.86 -3.22 -16.98
CA ASP A 5 6.20 -2.24 -17.84
C ASP A 5 6.99 -0.93 -17.93
N ALA A 6 6.68 -0.09 -18.93
CA ALA A 6 7.46 1.11 -19.25
C ALA A 6 7.57 2.09 -18.07
N LEU A 7 6.49 2.31 -17.32
CA LEU A 7 6.52 3.26 -16.20
C LEU A 7 7.32 2.68 -15.03
N THR A 8 7.15 1.38 -14.75
CA THR A 8 7.90 0.70 -13.70
C THR A 8 9.40 0.69 -14.00
N ALA A 9 9.78 0.42 -15.25
CA ALA A 9 11.16 0.47 -15.71
C ALA A 9 11.73 1.90 -15.73
N ALA A 10 10.90 2.93 -15.82
CA ALA A 10 11.36 4.32 -15.82
C ALA A 10 11.51 4.91 -14.41
N LEU A 11 10.67 4.49 -13.46
CA LEU A 11 10.53 5.19 -12.17
C LEU A 11 10.83 4.35 -10.93
N PHE A 12 11.14 3.06 -11.02
CA PHE A 12 11.31 2.23 -9.82
C PHE A 12 12.55 1.32 -9.92
N ASN A 13 13.73 1.90 -10.09
CA ASN A 13 15.01 1.20 -10.24
C ASN A 13 15.94 1.38 -9.03
N CYS A 14 15.38 1.76 -7.88
CA CYS A 14 16.09 2.01 -6.63
C CYS A 14 17.12 3.15 -6.74
N GLN A 15 16.91 4.10 -7.66
CA GLN A 15 17.76 5.28 -7.82
C GLN A 15 17.30 6.38 -6.86
N VAL A 16 17.53 6.18 -5.56
CA VAL A 16 17.12 7.11 -4.50
C VAL A 16 18.34 7.57 -3.70
N LYS A 17 18.15 8.63 -2.91
CA LYS A 17 19.15 9.11 -1.95
C LYS A 17 18.63 8.92 -0.54
N VAL A 18 19.30 8.07 0.24
CA VAL A 18 19.01 7.92 1.68
C VAL A 18 19.90 8.90 2.43
N LEU A 19 19.27 9.84 3.13
CA LEU A 19 19.94 10.84 3.95
C LEU A 19 20.20 10.23 5.32
N HIS A 20 21.46 10.02 5.65
CA HIS A 20 21.87 9.54 6.97
C HIS A 20 22.37 10.73 7.79
N GLU A 21 21.89 10.88 9.03
CA GLU A 21 22.46 11.84 9.98
C GLU A 21 23.89 11.47 10.39
N SER A 22 24.29 10.20 10.27
CA SER A 22 25.67 9.75 10.48
C SER A 22 26.03 8.59 9.54
N THR A 23 27.31 8.50 9.16
CA THR A 23 27.86 7.42 8.31
C THR A 23 27.98 6.06 9.00
N ALA A 24 27.64 5.96 10.29
CA ALA A 24 27.85 4.75 11.10
C ALA A 24 26.57 3.97 11.43
N THR A 25 25.38 4.50 11.13
CA THR A 25 24.12 3.85 11.50
C THR A 25 23.69 2.83 10.45
N GLN A 26 23.88 1.54 10.73
CA GLN A 26 23.25 0.47 9.97
C GLN A 26 21.84 0.23 10.50
N PHE A 27 20.86 0.22 9.59
CA PHE A 27 19.47 -0.14 9.93
C PHE A 27 19.29 -1.64 9.75
N LEU A 28 18.78 -2.30 10.79
CA LEU A 28 18.48 -3.72 10.79
C LEU A 28 16.98 -3.93 10.93
N LEU A 29 16.40 -4.71 10.03
CA LEU A 29 15.00 -5.10 10.06
C LEU A 29 14.94 -6.62 9.99
N ASN A 30 14.51 -7.26 11.09
CA ASN A 30 14.41 -8.73 11.22
C ASN A 30 15.68 -9.47 10.79
N GLY A 31 16.85 -8.94 11.15
CA GLY A 31 18.16 -9.53 10.81
C GLY A 31 18.68 -9.17 9.41
N HIS A 32 17.93 -8.38 8.64
CA HIS A 32 18.38 -7.86 7.34
C HIS A 32 18.93 -6.44 7.46
N VAL A 33 20.11 -6.21 6.91
CA VAL A 33 20.65 -4.85 6.72
C VAL A 33 19.83 -4.15 5.64
N LEU A 34 19.34 -2.95 5.94
CA LEU A 34 18.67 -2.10 4.96
C LEU A 34 19.70 -1.23 4.24
N ASP A 35 20.07 -1.65 3.04
CA ASP A 35 20.80 -0.80 2.10
C ASP A 35 19.86 0.16 1.35
N THR A 36 20.41 1.02 0.50
CA THR A 36 19.63 1.99 -0.29
C THR A 36 18.54 1.33 -1.13
N ALA A 37 18.78 0.14 -1.69
CA ALA A 37 17.81 -0.55 -2.52
C ALA A 37 16.69 -1.16 -1.68
N ALA A 38 17.01 -1.70 -0.50
CA ALA A 38 16.03 -2.19 0.46
C ALA A 38 15.14 -1.04 0.97
N PHE A 39 15.70 0.13 1.27
CA PHE A 39 14.93 1.32 1.61
C PHE A 39 13.98 1.74 0.48
N ALA A 40 14.50 1.88 -0.74
CA ALA A 40 13.70 2.26 -1.90
C ALA A 40 12.50 1.32 -2.10
N LYS A 41 12.74 0.00 -1.98
CA LYS A 41 11.69 -1.00 -2.16
C LYS A 41 10.72 -1.04 -0.98
N LEU A 42 11.22 -1.04 0.26
CA LEU A 42 10.39 -1.11 1.48
C LEU A 42 9.43 0.07 1.58
N THR A 43 9.81 1.24 1.06
CA THR A 43 8.93 2.41 1.01
C THR A 43 8.14 2.53 -0.30
N GLY A 44 8.49 1.75 -1.32
CA GLY A 44 7.97 1.93 -2.67
C GLY A 44 8.31 3.32 -3.26
N ALA A 45 9.48 3.87 -2.93
CA ALA A 45 9.91 5.18 -3.39
C ALA A 45 10.21 5.18 -4.91
N PRO A 46 9.68 6.14 -5.68
CA PRO A 46 10.10 6.35 -7.06
C PRO A 46 11.57 6.80 -7.15
N ASP A 47 12.20 6.56 -8.29
CA ASP A 47 13.53 7.06 -8.62
C ASP A 47 13.58 8.59 -8.54
N GLY A 48 14.70 9.14 -8.08
CA GLY A 48 14.86 10.56 -7.80
C GLY A 48 14.39 10.97 -6.40
N SER A 49 13.82 10.06 -5.61
CA SER A 49 13.39 10.38 -4.24
C SER A 49 14.55 10.63 -3.28
N TYR A 50 14.29 11.48 -2.29
CA TYR A 50 15.11 11.64 -1.10
C TYR A 50 14.39 11.00 0.08
N MET A 51 15.13 10.24 0.89
CA MET A 51 14.59 9.48 2.01
C MET A 51 15.27 9.87 3.30
N LEU A 52 14.49 10.06 4.36
CA LEU A 52 14.99 10.35 5.70
C LEU A 52 14.47 9.27 6.68
N PRO A 53 15.26 8.23 6.95
CA PRO A 53 14.95 7.24 7.97
C PRO A 53 15.35 7.73 9.36
N VAL A 54 14.44 7.61 10.34
CA VAL A 54 14.63 8.00 11.74
C VAL A 54 14.15 6.87 12.64
N ILE A 55 14.96 6.49 13.64
CA ILE A 55 14.49 5.62 14.73
C ILE A 55 13.86 6.49 15.80
N THR A 56 12.59 6.28 16.09
CA THR A 56 11.88 6.99 17.14
C THR A 56 12.37 6.56 18.53
N PRO A 57 12.10 7.34 19.60
CA PRO A 57 12.37 6.90 20.97
C PRO A 57 11.69 5.59 21.35
N GLY A 58 10.59 5.23 20.68
CA GLY A 58 9.88 3.96 20.87
C GLY A 58 10.50 2.78 20.13
N GLY A 59 11.53 3.00 19.31
CA GLY A 59 12.21 1.97 18.52
C GLY A 59 11.61 1.72 17.13
N ASP A 60 10.49 2.36 16.80
CA ASP A 60 9.91 2.31 15.45
C ASP A 60 10.81 3.02 14.43
N LEU A 61 10.85 2.52 13.20
CA LEU A 61 11.55 3.15 12.09
C LEU A 61 10.55 3.98 11.28
N GLU A 62 10.64 5.29 11.38
CA GLU A 62 9.92 6.23 10.54
C GLU A 62 10.76 6.57 9.31
N ILE A 63 10.12 6.64 8.14
CA ILE A 63 10.78 6.96 6.88
C ILE A 63 9.94 7.99 6.15
N GLU A 64 10.51 9.17 5.95
CA GLU A 64 9.93 10.19 5.08
C GLU A 64 10.55 10.10 3.69
N VAL A 65 9.71 10.24 2.66
CA VAL A 65 10.12 10.18 1.26
C VAL A 65 9.61 11.41 0.53
N ALA A 66 10.54 12.24 0.07
CA ALA A 66 10.26 13.40 -0.77
C ALA A 66 10.50 13.05 -2.25
N HIS A 67 9.55 13.41 -3.12
CA HIS A 67 9.63 13.19 -4.56
C HIS A 67 8.74 14.19 -5.31
N ASP A 68 9.13 14.57 -6.54
CA ASP A 68 8.41 15.59 -7.32
C ASP A 68 6.94 15.25 -7.60
N ALA A 69 6.59 13.97 -7.64
CA ALA A 69 5.22 13.50 -7.84
C ALA A 69 4.35 13.44 -6.56
N ILE A 70 4.94 13.68 -5.39
CA ILE A 70 4.29 13.52 -4.07
C ILE A 70 4.05 14.91 -3.46
N ILE A 71 2.88 15.13 -2.88
CA ILE A 71 2.60 16.34 -2.09
C ILE A 71 3.31 16.18 -0.74
N GLU A 72 4.11 17.19 -0.37
CA GLU A 72 4.94 17.18 0.83
C GLU A 72 5.84 15.93 0.87
N THR A 73 5.55 14.97 1.74
CA THR A 73 6.27 13.71 1.86
C THR A 73 5.30 12.52 1.90
N MET A 74 5.78 11.38 1.42
CA MET A 74 5.20 10.08 1.72
C MET A 74 5.82 9.59 3.02
N GLN A 75 5.00 9.11 3.95
CA GLN A 75 5.46 8.66 5.26
C GLN A 75 5.14 7.18 5.47
N ARG A 76 6.11 6.46 6.01
CA ARG A 76 6.00 5.06 6.40
C ARG A 76 6.55 4.87 7.81
N THR A 77 5.84 4.11 8.62
CA THR A 77 6.31 3.70 9.94
C THR A 77 6.41 2.19 10.00
N VAL A 78 7.61 1.66 10.26
CA VAL A 78 7.83 0.24 10.53
C VAL A 78 7.85 0.03 12.03
N GLN A 79 6.85 -0.69 12.54
CA GLN A 79 6.63 -0.86 13.98
C GLN A 79 7.29 -2.11 14.52
N GLN A 80 7.95 -1.99 15.66
CA GLN A 80 8.48 -3.13 16.40
C GLN A 80 7.36 -3.91 17.09
N GLY A 81 7.47 -5.24 17.07
CA GLY A 81 6.70 -6.16 17.88
C GLY A 81 7.62 -7.04 18.74
N ALA A 82 7.03 -7.94 19.52
CA ALA A 82 7.77 -8.79 20.47
C ALA A 82 8.89 -9.64 19.80
N ASN A 83 8.78 -9.92 18.50
CA ASN A 83 9.71 -10.74 17.73
C ASN A 83 10.35 -9.96 16.55
N GLY A 84 10.65 -8.68 16.73
CA GLY A 84 11.19 -7.80 15.68
C GLY A 84 10.11 -6.97 15.00
N PHE A 85 10.40 -6.38 13.84
CA PHE A 85 9.44 -5.53 13.12
C PHE A 85 8.32 -6.37 12.50
N GLN A 86 7.07 -6.01 12.76
CA GLN A 86 5.90 -6.84 12.40
C GLN A 86 4.91 -6.13 11.48
N LEU A 87 4.92 -4.79 11.42
CA LEU A 87 3.89 -4.02 10.75
C LEU A 87 4.49 -2.79 10.06
N VAL A 88 4.12 -2.56 8.81
CA VAL A 88 4.30 -1.26 8.13
C VAL A 88 2.99 -0.47 8.20
N SER A 89 3.07 0.79 8.59
CA SER A 89 1.99 1.76 8.50
C SER A 89 2.23 2.67 7.29
N ASN A 90 1.27 2.70 6.37
CA ASN A 90 1.25 3.67 5.29
C ASN A 90 0.50 4.91 5.75
N ASP A 91 1.24 5.81 6.40
CA ASP A 91 0.67 6.95 7.10
C ASP A 91 0.21 8.05 6.14
N ILE A 92 1.06 8.42 5.19
CA ILE A 92 0.76 9.45 4.19
C ILE A 92 1.25 9.01 2.81
N LEU A 93 0.38 9.16 1.81
CA LEU A 93 0.75 9.15 0.40
C LEU A 93 -0.29 9.95 -0.39
N VAL A 94 0.09 11.12 -0.89
CA VAL A 94 -0.75 11.95 -1.75
C VAL A 94 0.00 12.28 -3.02
N ILE A 95 -0.50 11.78 -4.16
CA ILE A 95 0.08 12.06 -5.48
C ILE A 95 -0.44 13.42 -5.97
N LYS A 96 0.49 14.28 -6.42
CA LYS A 96 0.18 15.57 -7.06
C LYS A 96 -0.73 15.37 -8.27
N LYS A 97 -1.65 16.31 -8.50
CA LYS A 97 -2.77 16.15 -9.44
C LYS A 97 -2.32 15.78 -10.86
N GLU A 98 -1.25 16.40 -11.33
CA GLU A 98 -0.63 16.21 -12.64
C GLU A 98 0.03 14.83 -12.83
N PHE A 99 0.30 14.10 -11.75
CA PHE A 99 0.83 12.74 -11.77
C PHE A 99 -0.21 11.65 -11.43
N ARG A 100 -1.46 12.05 -11.13
CA ARG A 100 -2.55 11.09 -10.83
C ARG A 100 -2.95 10.33 -12.10
N GLY A 101 -3.45 9.11 -11.92
CA GLY A 101 -3.87 8.24 -13.04
C GLY A 101 -2.74 7.48 -13.73
N LEU A 102 -1.47 7.81 -13.45
CA LEU A 102 -0.31 7.09 -14.00
C LEU A 102 -0.06 5.73 -13.33
N GLY A 103 -0.67 5.48 -12.17
CA GLY A 103 -0.47 4.25 -11.40
C GLY A 103 0.84 4.23 -10.60
N ILE A 104 1.34 5.40 -10.18
CA ILE A 104 2.51 5.51 -9.29
C ILE A 104 2.20 4.88 -7.93
N ALA A 105 1.07 5.23 -7.31
CA ALA A 105 0.70 4.77 -5.97
C ALA A 105 0.58 3.23 -5.89
N ILE A 106 0.00 2.59 -6.91
CA ILE A 106 -0.14 1.12 -6.91
C ILE A 106 1.21 0.41 -7.12
N ARG A 107 2.12 0.98 -7.92
CA ARG A 107 3.49 0.44 -8.08
C ARG A 107 4.29 0.58 -6.80
N SER A 108 4.21 1.76 -6.18
CA SER A 108 4.81 2.04 -4.87
C SER A 108 4.38 0.99 -3.86
N PHE A 109 3.07 0.80 -3.66
CA PHE A 109 2.55 -0.21 -2.74
C PHE A 109 2.95 -1.64 -3.11
N ALA A 110 2.83 -2.04 -4.38
CA ALA A 110 3.12 -3.43 -4.77
C ALA A 110 4.60 -3.80 -4.59
N ILE A 111 5.51 -2.84 -4.77
CA ILE A 111 6.94 -3.02 -4.50
C ILE A 111 7.20 -3.11 -3.00
N GLU A 112 6.60 -2.20 -2.22
CA GLU A 112 6.64 -2.22 -0.75
C GLU A 112 6.14 -3.55 -0.18
N ALA A 113 4.98 -4.03 -0.61
CA ALA A 113 4.40 -5.28 -0.12
C ALA A 113 5.36 -6.45 -0.32
N ARG A 114 6.00 -6.55 -1.50
CA ARG A 114 6.93 -7.65 -1.81
C ARG A 114 8.21 -7.57 -0.99
N GLU A 115 8.73 -6.37 -0.79
CA GLU A 115 9.93 -6.18 0.03
C GLU A 115 9.65 -6.39 1.51
N ALA A 116 8.52 -5.89 2.01
CA ALA A 116 8.06 -6.12 3.38
C ALA A 116 7.90 -7.61 3.66
N GLN A 117 7.29 -8.38 2.75
CA GLN A 117 7.20 -9.84 2.86
C GLN A 117 8.60 -10.48 2.89
N ARG A 118 9.50 -10.07 1.99
CA ARG A 118 10.88 -10.58 1.93
C ARG A 118 11.65 -10.32 3.23
N LEU A 119 11.35 -9.21 3.90
CA LEU A 119 11.93 -8.77 5.16
C LEU A 119 11.22 -9.37 6.40
N GLY A 120 10.27 -10.29 6.19
CA GLY A 120 9.58 -10.99 7.28
C GLY A 120 8.57 -10.15 8.06
N ILE A 121 8.10 -9.05 7.47
CA ILE A 121 7.01 -8.25 8.04
C ILE A 121 5.69 -8.99 7.85
N ALA A 122 4.84 -9.01 8.88
CA ALA A 122 3.58 -9.75 8.84
C ALA A 122 2.48 -9.00 8.09
N LYS A 123 2.38 -7.68 8.26
CA LYS A 123 1.26 -6.89 7.75
C LYS A 123 1.65 -5.49 7.28
N ILE A 124 0.79 -4.91 6.45
CA ILE A 124 0.77 -3.47 6.13
C ILE A 124 -0.61 -2.93 6.52
N LYS A 125 -0.69 -1.75 7.12
CA LYS A 125 -1.94 -1.03 7.37
C LYS A 125 -1.95 0.32 6.66
N ALA A 126 -3.13 0.81 6.33
CA ALA A 126 -3.30 2.13 5.73
C ALA A 126 -4.66 2.72 6.10
N LEU A 127 -4.75 4.05 6.15
CA LEU A 127 -6.03 4.73 6.03
C LEU A 127 -6.43 4.80 4.55
N ALA A 128 -7.52 4.14 4.20
CA ALA A 128 -8.12 4.23 2.86
C ALA A 128 -8.88 5.56 2.68
N ALA A 129 -8.16 6.69 2.69
CA ALA A 129 -8.74 8.03 2.78
C ALA A 129 -9.76 8.37 1.68
N GLY A 130 -10.72 9.25 2.05
CA GLY A 130 -11.79 9.76 1.18
C GLY A 130 -13.08 8.95 1.23
N LYS A 131 -14.00 9.25 0.34
CA LYS A 131 -15.26 8.55 0.09
C LYS A 131 -15.75 8.88 -1.32
N VAL A 132 -16.89 8.33 -1.73
CA VAL A 132 -17.53 8.68 -3.00
C VAL A 132 -17.70 10.20 -3.13
N GLY A 133 -17.18 10.77 -4.21
CA GLY A 133 -17.26 12.20 -4.51
C GLY A 133 -16.14 13.07 -3.90
N ASP A 134 -15.30 12.52 -3.02
CA ASP A 134 -14.15 13.25 -2.45
C ASP A 134 -12.96 13.31 -3.44
N GLU A 135 -12.01 14.22 -3.18
CA GLU A 135 -10.77 14.30 -3.94
C GLU A 135 -9.84 13.09 -3.69
N PHE A 136 -9.85 12.54 -2.47
CA PHE A 136 -9.06 11.38 -2.11
C PHE A 136 -9.73 10.09 -2.58
N SER A 137 -8.96 9.25 -3.27
CA SER A 137 -9.43 7.98 -3.85
C SER A 137 -8.90 6.74 -3.13
N GLY A 138 -8.29 6.92 -1.94
CA GLY A 138 -7.70 5.83 -1.16
C GLY A 138 -8.72 4.74 -0.79
N TRP A 139 -9.95 5.16 -0.43
CA TRP A 139 -11.08 4.28 -0.13
C TRP A 139 -11.38 3.27 -1.24
N TYR A 140 -11.11 3.63 -2.49
CA TYR A 140 -11.32 2.77 -3.64
C TYR A 140 -10.02 2.04 -4.03
N LEU A 141 -8.92 2.79 -4.13
CA LEU A 141 -7.63 2.27 -4.60
C LEU A 141 -7.12 1.15 -3.71
N TRP A 142 -7.02 1.36 -2.39
CA TRP A 142 -6.42 0.37 -1.49
C TRP A 142 -7.24 -0.90 -1.39
N VAL A 143 -8.56 -0.77 -1.39
CA VAL A 143 -9.48 -1.91 -1.38
C VAL A 143 -9.34 -2.73 -2.67
N ARG A 144 -9.27 -2.07 -3.82
CA ARG A 144 -8.98 -2.73 -5.11
C ARG A 144 -7.60 -3.36 -5.17
N ALA A 145 -6.64 -2.82 -4.41
CA ALA A 145 -5.29 -3.36 -4.29
C ALA A 145 -5.17 -4.53 -3.30
N GLY A 146 -6.28 -5.01 -2.73
CA GLY A 146 -6.29 -6.17 -1.84
C GLY A 146 -6.20 -5.84 -0.35
N PHE A 147 -6.24 -4.56 0.03
CA PHE A 147 -6.47 -4.22 1.43
C PHE A 147 -7.88 -4.62 1.88
N GLN A 148 -8.01 -4.99 3.15
CA GLN A 148 -9.19 -5.62 3.72
C GLN A 148 -9.63 -4.91 4.99
N ALA A 149 -10.95 -4.88 5.19
CA ALA A 149 -11.59 -4.62 6.47
C ALA A 149 -13.00 -5.22 6.45
N ASP A 150 -13.57 -5.44 7.63
CA ASP A 150 -14.96 -5.86 7.75
C ASP A 150 -15.89 -4.74 7.30
N LEU A 151 -17.01 -5.14 6.69
CA LEU A 151 -18.12 -4.23 6.45
C LEU A 151 -18.76 -3.87 7.79
N ASP A 152 -19.28 -2.66 7.94
CA ASP A 152 -20.02 -2.32 9.14
C ASP A 152 -21.48 -2.80 9.08
N ALA A 153 -22.20 -2.66 10.19
CA ALA A 153 -23.59 -3.11 10.28
C ALA A 153 -24.53 -2.35 9.33
N ALA A 154 -24.27 -1.06 9.08
CA ALA A 154 -25.10 -0.26 8.18
C ALA A 154 -24.87 -0.67 6.71
N GLU A 155 -23.62 -0.94 6.33
CA GLU A 155 -23.26 -1.44 5.00
C GLU A 155 -23.90 -2.80 4.72
N ARG A 156 -23.80 -3.75 5.67
CA ARG A 156 -24.47 -5.05 5.55
C ARG A 156 -25.99 -4.90 5.44
N ALA A 157 -26.60 -3.95 6.16
CA ALA A 157 -28.03 -3.69 6.06
C ALA A 157 -28.46 -3.14 4.70
N LEU A 158 -27.60 -2.34 4.04
CA LEU A 158 -27.83 -1.88 2.66
C LEU A 158 -27.68 -3.05 1.68
N LEU A 159 -26.59 -3.81 1.79
CA LEU A 159 -26.31 -4.97 0.94
C LEU A 159 -27.41 -6.04 1.00
N ALA A 160 -28.01 -6.27 2.17
CA ALA A 160 -29.12 -7.20 2.33
C ALA A 160 -30.35 -6.86 1.47
N ARG A 161 -30.48 -5.60 1.01
CA ARG A 161 -31.56 -5.11 0.16
C ARG A 161 -31.24 -5.16 -1.34
N GLU A 162 -29.99 -5.45 -1.71
CA GLU A 162 -29.56 -5.49 -3.10
C GLU A 162 -30.23 -6.63 -3.89
N ALA A 163 -30.42 -6.46 -5.19
CA ALA A 163 -31.01 -7.51 -6.04
C ALA A 163 -30.06 -8.71 -6.20
N ALA A 164 -28.74 -8.46 -6.28
CA ALA A 164 -27.73 -9.48 -6.51
C ALA A 164 -27.48 -10.32 -5.24
N PRO A 165 -27.68 -11.66 -5.28
CA PRO A 165 -27.52 -12.51 -4.09
C PRO A 165 -26.12 -12.47 -3.47
N ALA A 166 -25.07 -12.39 -4.30
CA ALA A 166 -23.68 -12.34 -3.83
C ALA A 166 -23.38 -11.11 -2.95
N LEU A 167 -24.09 -9.99 -3.20
CA LEU A 167 -23.95 -8.78 -2.38
C LEU A 167 -24.57 -8.96 -1.00
N ARG A 168 -25.73 -9.64 -0.90
CA ARG A 168 -26.47 -9.81 0.36
C ARG A 168 -25.68 -10.57 1.44
N THR A 169 -24.78 -11.44 1.01
CA THR A 169 -23.98 -12.28 1.92
C THR A 169 -22.61 -11.70 2.23
N ALA A 170 -22.19 -10.63 1.56
CA ALA A 170 -20.87 -10.04 1.74
C ALA A 170 -20.66 -9.57 3.19
N GLN A 171 -19.54 -9.97 3.80
CA GLN A 171 -19.15 -9.57 5.15
C GLN A 171 -17.92 -8.66 5.14
N THR A 172 -17.11 -8.75 4.08
CA THR A 172 -15.81 -8.11 3.97
C THR A 172 -15.68 -7.29 2.69
N LEU A 173 -14.74 -6.35 2.66
CA LEU A 173 -14.38 -5.65 1.43
C LEU A 173 -13.88 -6.62 0.35
N HIS A 174 -13.16 -7.67 0.72
CA HIS A 174 -12.74 -8.74 -0.19
C HIS A 174 -13.93 -9.45 -0.85
N ASP A 175 -15.01 -9.73 -0.12
CA ASP A 175 -16.22 -10.30 -0.71
C ASP A 175 -16.79 -9.41 -1.82
N LEU A 176 -16.76 -8.09 -1.62
CA LEU A 176 -17.16 -7.13 -2.64
C LEU A 176 -16.18 -7.12 -3.83
N MET A 177 -14.87 -7.17 -3.59
CA MET A 177 -13.87 -7.08 -4.66
C MET A 177 -13.76 -8.33 -5.55
N ARG A 178 -14.36 -9.45 -5.13
CA ARG A 178 -14.40 -10.70 -5.91
C ARG A 178 -15.40 -10.68 -7.06
N THR A 179 -16.32 -9.71 -7.11
CA THR A 179 -17.39 -9.64 -8.13
C THR A 179 -17.48 -8.26 -8.76
N GLN A 180 -17.94 -8.19 -10.00
CA GLN A 180 -18.10 -6.90 -10.69
C GLN A 180 -19.21 -6.06 -10.05
N GLU A 181 -20.29 -6.71 -9.60
CA GLU A 181 -21.39 -6.10 -8.87
C GLU A 181 -20.91 -5.50 -7.55
N GLY A 182 -20.06 -6.20 -6.80
CA GLY A 182 -19.50 -5.70 -5.53
C GLY A 182 -18.54 -4.54 -5.73
N VAL A 183 -17.70 -4.59 -6.77
CA VAL A 183 -16.86 -3.46 -7.17
C VAL A 183 -17.70 -2.24 -7.53
N ASN A 184 -18.81 -2.43 -8.25
CA ASN A 184 -19.73 -1.35 -8.61
C ASN A 184 -20.46 -0.79 -7.38
N TRP A 185 -20.94 -1.66 -6.49
CA TRP A 185 -21.60 -1.26 -5.26
C TRP A 185 -20.66 -0.42 -4.39
N TRP A 186 -19.42 -0.88 -4.20
CA TRP A 186 -18.41 -0.13 -3.46
C TRP A 186 -18.13 1.21 -4.11
N ARG A 187 -18.05 1.29 -5.45
CA ARG A 187 -17.84 2.55 -6.15
C ARG A 187 -18.92 3.61 -5.84
N SER A 188 -20.13 3.19 -5.52
CA SER A 188 -21.27 4.07 -5.23
C SER A 188 -21.49 4.36 -3.74
N HIS A 189 -20.95 3.54 -2.83
CA HIS A 189 -21.21 3.65 -1.39
C HIS A 189 -19.94 3.72 -0.52
N GLY A 190 -18.78 3.49 -1.11
CA GLY A 190 -17.53 3.27 -0.41
C GLY A 190 -17.03 4.50 0.33
N ARG A 191 -16.40 4.24 1.47
CA ARG A 191 -15.88 5.26 2.38
C ARG A 191 -14.62 4.79 3.06
N GLY A 192 -13.80 5.76 3.42
CA GLY A 192 -12.51 5.49 4.02
C GLY A 192 -12.59 4.91 5.42
N ARG A 193 -11.61 4.05 5.71
CA ARG A 193 -11.41 3.37 6.98
C ARG A 193 -9.98 2.86 7.08
N GLN A 194 -9.59 2.43 8.27
CA GLN A 194 -8.39 1.63 8.45
C GLN A 194 -8.56 0.29 7.77
N VAL A 195 -7.57 -0.10 6.99
CA VAL A 195 -7.54 -1.36 6.25
C VAL A 195 -6.17 -2.01 6.40
N GLU A 196 -6.13 -3.33 6.27
CA GLU A 196 -4.90 -4.13 6.42
C GLU A 196 -4.60 -4.96 5.19
N PHE A 197 -3.32 -5.30 5.01
CA PHE A 197 -2.82 -6.24 4.02
C PHE A 197 -1.97 -7.30 4.73
N ASP A 198 -2.42 -8.56 4.70
CA ASP A 198 -1.67 -9.69 5.25
C ASP A 198 -0.62 -10.18 4.24
N LEU A 199 0.65 -10.17 4.65
CA LEU A 199 1.79 -10.50 3.82
C LEU A 199 2.13 -12.00 3.80
N ALA A 200 1.40 -12.85 4.54
CA ALA A 200 1.61 -14.29 4.49
C ALA A 200 1.56 -14.81 3.02
N PRO A 201 2.47 -15.70 2.58
CA PRO A 201 2.56 -16.09 1.16
C PRO A 201 1.29 -16.64 0.52
N ALA A 202 0.41 -17.27 1.31
CA ALA A 202 -0.87 -17.85 0.85
C ALA A 202 -2.09 -16.96 1.19
N SER A 203 -1.86 -15.70 1.54
CA SER A 203 -2.91 -14.74 1.87
C SER A 203 -3.75 -14.35 0.64
N ALA A 204 -5.07 -14.33 0.77
CA ALA A 204 -6.00 -13.89 -0.29
C ALA A 204 -5.78 -12.44 -0.73
N HIS A 205 -5.08 -11.63 0.08
CA HIS A 205 -4.70 -10.27 -0.25
C HIS A 205 -3.78 -10.23 -1.49
N TRP A 206 -2.87 -11.19 -1.62
CA TRP A 206 -1.99 -11.32 -2.78
C TRP A 206 -2.76 -11.65 -4.05
N ASP A 207 -3.77 -12.51 -3.97
CA ASP A 207 -4.59 -12.87 -5.14
C ASP A 207 -5.30 -11.64 -5.69
N ILE A 208 -5.92 -10.83 -4.81
CA ILE A 208 -6.62 -9.60 -5.22
C ILE A 208 -5.63 -8.56 -5.77
N LEU A 209 -4.47 -8.37 -5.10
CA LEU A 209 -3.44 -7.46 -5.61
C LEU A 209 -2.97 -7.89 -7.01
N ASN A 210 -2.66 -9.17 -7.21
CA ASN A 210 -2.17 -9.69 -8.48
C ASN A 210 -3.22 -9.57 -9.60
N LEU A 211 -4.50 -9.85 -9.29
CA LEU A 211 -5.61 -9.62 -10.23
C LEU A 211 -5.72 -8.14 -10.61
N TYR A 212 -5.60 -7.23 -9.64
CA TYR A 212 -5.65 -5.79 -9.90
C TYR A 212 -4.47 -5.30 -10.73
N LEU A 213 -3.25 -5.75 -10.43
CA LEU A 213 -2.06 -5.42 -11.23
C LEU A 213 -2.19 -5.91 -12.67
N ALA A 214 -2.70 -7.14 -12.87
CA ALA A 214 -2.96 -7.70 -14.19
C ALA A 214 -4.03 -6.89 -14.96
N GLU A 215 -5.15 -6.53 -14.33
CA GLU A 215 -6.18 -5.67 -14.92
C GLU A 215 -5.61 -4.31 -15.37
N LYS A 216 -4.65 -3.75 -14.62
CA LYS A 216 -4.02 -2.47 -14.94
C LYS A 216 -2.80 -2.58 -15.85
N GLY A 217 -2.42 -3.79 -16.27
CA GLY A 217 -1.20 -4.01 -17.05
C GLY A 217 0.08 -3.57 -16.33
N VAL A 218 0.08 -3.59 -15.00
CA VAL A 218 1.22 -3.21 -14.17
C VAL A 218 2.10 -4.43 -13.97
N ILE A 219 3.37 -4.32 -14.34
CA ILE A 219 4.38 -5.38 -14.19
C ILE A 219 5.59 -4.80 -13.47
N ILE A 220 5.77 -5.21 -12.21
CA ILE A 220 6.82 -4.68 -11.34
C ILE A 220 8.08 -5.53 -11.29
#